data_AF-A0A956DN96-F1
#
_entry.id   AF-A0A956DN96-F1
#
_cell.length_a   1.000
_cell.length_b   1.000
_cell.length_c   1.000
_cell.angle_alpha   90.00
_cell.angle_beta   90.00
_cell.angle_gamma   90.00
#
_symmetry.space_group_name_H-M   'P 1'
#
loop_
_entity.id
_entity.type
_entity.pdbx_description
1 polymer ?
#
loop_
_entity_poly.entity_id
_entity_poly.type
_entity_poly.pdbx_seq_one_letter_code
_entity_poly.pdbx_strand_id
1 'polypeptide(L)'
;CATPLACAESLAACVHLWVNELHYDNDSTDVDEGVEIAGAAGTNLSGFSVVLYNGNGGTPYGTIPLGGVLPNQQAGLGTAFFGQPGLQNGSPDGLALVSPSGAVVEFLSYEGSFTATAGPAQGLTSQDIGVSEATGTPVGASLQRIGTGSTAADFTWSGPAPHSRGGINVAQVFQ
;
A
#
# COMPACT_ATOMS: atom_id res chain seq x y z
N CYS A 1 -14.76 8.85 -41.44
CA CYS A 1 -15.75 8.36 -40.46
C CYS A 1 -15.33 6.96 -40.02
N ALA A 2 -14.39 6.86 -39.08
CA ALA A 2 -13.96 5.59 -38.51
C ALA A 2 -14.73 5.35 -37.21
N THR A 3 -15.24 4.14 -37.08
CA THR A 3 -16.24 3.65 -36.11
C THR A 3 -15.76 3.68 -34.65
N PRO A 4 -16.69 3.67 -33.67
CA PRO A 4 -16.41 3.91 -32.24
C PRO A 4 -15.78 2.72 -31.49
N LEU A 5 -15.35 1.66 -32.18
CA LEU A 5 -15.04 0.37 -31.55
C LEU A 5 -13.59 0.18 -31.07
N ALA A 6 -12.76 1.22 -31.12
CA ALA A 6 -11.42 1.19 -30.50
C ALA A 6 -11.44 1.60 -29.01
N CYS A 7 -12.61 1.98 -28.47
CA CYS A 7 -12.74 2.45 -27.09
C CYS A 7 -13.08 1.32 -26.09
N ALA A 8 -13.30 0.08 -26.55
CA ALA A 8 -13.68 -1.05 -25.70
C ALA A 8 -12.51 -1.98 -25.33
N GLU A 9 -11.39 -1.95 -26.06
CA GLU A 9 -10.25 -2.87 -25.87
C GLU A 9 -9.21 -2.36 -24.85
N SER A 10 -9.47 -1.24 -24.15
CA SER A 10 -8.56 -0.70 -23.13
C SER A 10 -9.26 -0.09 -21.90
N LEU A 11 -10.49 -0.51 -21.58
CA LEU A 11 -11.08 -0.17 -20.27
C LEU A 11 -10.49 -1.01 -19.12
N ALA A 12 -9.72 -2.05 -19.47
CA ALA A 12 -8.89 -2.84 -18.57
C ALA A 12 -7.40 -2.52 -18.75
N ALA A 13 -7.05 -1.27 -19.06
CA ALA A 13 -5.70 -0.80 -18.78
C ALA A 13 -5.49 -1.01 -17.27
N CYS A 14 -4.71 -2.06 -16.93
CA CYS A 14 -4.06 -2.34 -15.66
C CYS A 14 -4.52 -1.41 -14.53
N VAL A 15 -5.51 -1.84 -13.73
CA VAL A 15 -5.84 -1.15 -12.48
C VAL A 15 -4.58 -1.18 -11.61
N HIS A 16 -3.79 -0.11 -11.67
CA HIS A 16 -2.53 0.00 -10.97
C HIS A 16 -2.83 0.57 -9.59
N LEU A 17 -3.07 -0.34 -8.64
CA LEU A 17 -3.13 -0.02 -7.22
C LEU A 17 -1.74 -0.23 -6.62
N TRP A 18 -1.39 0.59 -5.63
CA TRP A 18 -0.16 0.42 -4.87
C TRP A 18 -0.34 0.87 -3.44
N VAL A 19 0.59 0.45 -2.59
CA VAL A 19 0.67 0.89 -1.19
C VAL A 19 1.35 2.26 -1.13
N ASN A 20 0.64 3.26 -0.61
CA ASN A 20 1.01 4.67 -0.69
C ASN A 20 1.56 5.27 0.61
N GLU A 21 1.03 4.83 1.74
CA GLU A 21 1.40 5.26 3.09
C GLU A 21 1.25 4.05 4.02
N LEU A 22 2.13 3.94 5.02
CA LEU A 22 2.15 2.86 6.00
C LEU A 22 2.52 3.45 7.37
N HIS A 23 1.79 3.03 8.40
CA HIS A 23 2.13 3.31 9.79
C HIS A 23 1.97 2.03 10.61
N TYR A 24 3.04 1.59 11.28
CA TYR A 24 3.10 0.35 12.04
C TYR A 24 3.70 0.49 13.45
N ASP A 25 4.52 1.50 13.74
CA ASP A 25 5.20 1.63 15.05
C ASP A 25 5.14 3.07 15.58
N ASN A 26 4.81 3.23 16.87
CA ASN A 26 4.79 4.51 17.58
C ASN A 26 5.75 4.56 18.78
N ASP A 27 5.94 5.77 19.29
CA ASP A 27 6.41 5.96 20.66
C ASP A 27 5.42 5.32 21.64
N SER A 28 5.93 4.39 22.45
CA SER A 28 5.22 3.62 23.47
C SER A 28 4.19 2.58 22.98
N THR A 29 2.91 2.92 22.89
CA THR A 29 1.84 2.02 22.45
C THR A 29 1.43 2.39 21.04
N ASP A 30 1.36 1.40 20.17
CA ASP A 30 0.95 1.59 18.78
C ASP A 30 -0.53 2.02 18.72
N VAL A 31 -0.75 3.10 17.98
CA VAL A 31 -2.04 3.73 17.74
C VAL A 31 -2.07 4.24 16.30
N ASP A 32 -3.25 4.40 15.71
CA ASP A 32 -3.37 4.93 14.35
C ASP A 32 -2.70 4.09 13.23
N GLU A 33 -2.28 2.85 13.53
CA GLU A 33 -1.71 1.90 12.58
C GLU A 33 -2.62 1.65 11.38
N GLY A 34 -2.01 1.42 10.22
CA GLY A 34 -2.75 1.10 9.01
C GLY A 34 -1.98 1.34 7.73
N VAL A 35 -2.69 1.19 6.63
CA VAL A 35 -2.13 1.26 5.28
C VAL A 35 -3.02 2.11 4.38
N GLU A 36 -2.40 2.91 3.54
CA GLU A 36 -3.09 3.65 2.48
C GLU A 36 -2.83 3.02 1.12
N ILE A 37 -3.90 2.94 0.33
CA ILE A 37 -3.84 2.47 -1.06
C ILE A 37 -4.10 3.64 -1.99
N ALA A 38 -3.31 3.75 -3.05
CA ALA A 38 -3.50 4.71 -4.12
C ALA A 38 -3.68 4.02 -5.48
N GLY A 39 -4.32 4.73 -6.40
CA GLY A 39 -4.49 4.27 -7.78
C GLY A 39 -5.54 5.07 -8.55
N ALA A 40 -6.00 4.50 -9.67
CA ALA A 40 -6.98 5.15 -10.55
C ALA A 40 -8.26 5.51 -9.80
N ALA A 41 -8.67 6.77 -9.89
CA ALA A 41 -9.94 7.26 -9.38
C ALA A 41 -11.10 6.48 -10.02
N GLY A 42 -12.13 6.19 -9.23
CA GLY A 42 -13.24 5.35 -9.65
C GLY A 42 -12.97 3.84 -9.55
N THR A 43 -11.76 3.42 -9.18
CA THR A 43 -11.48 2.01 -8.88
C THR A 43 -12.28 1.55 -7.67
N ASN A 44 -13.09 0.50 -7.85
CA ASN A 44 -13.76 -0.18 -6.76
C ASN A 44 -12.81 -1.20 -6.11
N LEU A 45 -12.56 -1.03 -4.81
CA LEU A 45 -11.65 -1.86 -4.04
C LEU A 45 -12.31 -3.14 -3.49
N SER A 46 -13.60 -3.38 -3.75
CA SER A 46 -14.26 -4.61 -3.33
C SER A 46 -13.53 -5.86 -3.83
N GLY A 47 -13.19 -6.73 -2.89
CA GLY A 47 -12.50 -8.00 -3.15
C GLY A 47 -10.98 -7.88 -3.17
N PHE A 48 -10.41 -6.67 -3.18
CA PHE A 48 -8.99 -6.49 -2.88
C PHE A 48 -8.75 -6.65 -1.37
N SER A 49 -7.54 -7.02 -0.99
CA SER A 49 -7.13 -7.14 0.40
C SER A 49 -5.66 -6.77 0.58
N VAL A 50 -5.30 -6.40 1.80
CA VAL A 50 -3.91 -6.37 2.25
C VAL A 50 -3.70 -7.53 3.21
N VAL A 51 -2.80 -8.46 2.87
CA VAL A 51 -2.44 -9.60 3.72
C VAL A 51 -1.18 -9.24 4.48
N LEU A 52 -1.23 -9.37 5.80
CA LEU A 52 -0.14 -9.02 6.71
C LEU A 52 0.73 -10.24 6.99
N TYR A 53 2.04 -10.05 6.96
CA TYR A 53 3.03 -11.11 7.03
C TYR A 53 4.01 -10.88 8.16
N ASN A 54 4.23 -11.93 8.96
CA ASN A 54 5.31 -11.98 9.93
C ASN A 54 6.58 -12.45 9.19
N GLY A 55 7.63 -11.63 9.18
CA GLY A 55 8.87 -11.98 8.47
C GLY A 55 9.73 -12.99 9.22
N ASN A 56 9.49 -13.21 10.52
CA ASN A 56 10.01 -14.36 11.26
C ASN A 56 9.17 -15.63 10.98
N GLY A 57 9.41 -16.21 9.80
CA GLY A 57 8.77 -17.45 9.34
C GLY A 57 7.96 -17.27 8.06
N GLY A 58 7.71 -16.03 7.61
CA GLY A 58 7.10 -15.71 6.33
C GLY A 58 5.62 -16.10 6.22
N THR A 59 4.92 -16.22 7.35
CA THR A 59 3.52 -16.65 7.40
C THR A 59 2.59 -15.46 7.59
N PRO A 60 1.39 -15.49 6.96
CA PRO A 60 0.41 -14.42 7.17
C PRO A 60 -0.18 -14.49 8.58
N TYR A 61 -0.39 -13.35 9.22
CA TYR A 61 -1.02 -13.24 10.55
C TYR A 61 -2.34 -12.46 10.56
N GLY A 62 -2.65 -11.76 9.47
CA GLY A 62 -3.86 -10.95 9.37
C GLY A 62 -4.23 -10.63 7.93
N THR A 63 -5.45 -10.15 7.73
CA THR A 63 -5.92 -9.67 6.42
C THR A 63 -6.85 -8.49 6.63
N ILE A 64 -6.55 -7.40 5.95
CA ILE A 64 -7.36 -6.18 5.89
C ILE A 64 -8.19 -6.26 4.60
N PRO A 65 -9.52 -6.48 4.67
CA PRO A 65 -10.36 -6.39 3.49
C PRO A 65 -10.44 -4.93 3.04
N LEU A 66 -10.23 -4.68 1.74
CA LEU A 66 -10.41 -3.36 1.17
C LEU A 66 -11.85 -3.17 0.67
N GLY A 67 -12.25 -1.91 0.51
CA GLY A 67 -13.57 -1.56 0.03
C GLY A 67 -13.69 -0.08 -0.30
N GLY A 68 -14.86 0.30 -0.81
CA GLY A 68 -15.10 1.65 -1.29
C GLY A 68 -14.57 1.89 -2.71
N VAL A 69 -14.63 3.14 -3.13
CA VAL A 69 -14.21 3.59 -4.46
C VAL A 69 -13.21 4.72 -4.28
N LEU A 70 -12.06 4.64 -4.95
CA LEU A 70 -11.04 5.69 -4.86
C LEU A 70 -11.60 7.01 -5.40
N PRO A 71 -11.50 8.13 -4.64
CA PRO A 71 -11.90 9.44 -5.12
C PRO A 71 -10.95 9.94 -6.22
N ASN A 72 -11.36 10.96 -6.97
CA ASN A 72 -10.44 11.73 -7.81
C ASN A 72 -9.89 12.90 -6.99
N GLN A 73 -8.65 12.78 -6.51
CA GLN A 73 -7.98 13.83 -5.74
C GLN A 73 -7.09 14.67 -6.65
N GLN A 74 -6.35 14.05 -7.57
CA GLN A 74 -5.47 14.73 -8.50
C GLN A 74 -5.19 13.88 -9.73
N ALA A 75 -5.24 14.49 -10.93
CA ALA A 75 -4.88 13.84 -12.20
C ALA A 75 -5.58 12.50 -12.50
N GLY A 76 -6.79 12.26 -11.97
CA GLY A 76 -7.50 11.00 -12.17
C GLY A 76 -7.00 9.87 -11.25
N LEU A 77 -6.22 10.20 -10.23
CA LEU A 77 -5.75 9.31 -9.17
C LEU A 77 -6.32 9.74 -7.81
N GLY A 78 -6.37 8.81 -6.87
CA GLY A 78 -6.68 9.10 -5.48
C GLY A 78 -6.33 7.98 -4.51
N THR A 79 -6.56 8.26 -3.23
CA THR A 79 -6.13 7.42 -2.11
C THR A 79 -7.27 7.01 -1.18
N ALA A 80 -7.08 5.92 -0.45
CA ALA A 80 -7.95 5.49 0.64
C ALA A 80 -7.14 4.83 1.76
N PHE A 81 -7.33 5.30 2.99
CA PHE A 81 -6.66 4.77 4.18
C PHE A 81 -7.50 3.69 4.86
N PHE A 82 -6.85 2.63 5.31
CA PHE A 82 -7.43 1.49 6.02
C PHE A 82 -6.69 1.32 7.34
N GLY A 83 -7.34 1.76 8.42
CA GLY A 83 -6.82 1.58 9.78
C GLY A 83 -6.87 0.12 10.19
N GLN A 84 -5.80 -0.36 10.80
CA GLN A 84 -5.67 -1.72 11.29
C GLN A 84 -4.77 -1.74 12.53
N PRO A 85 -5.33 -1.87 13.74
CA PRO A 85 -4.51 -2.03 14.93
C PRO A 85 -3.83 -3.39 14.97
N GLY A 86 -2.64 -3.44 15.56
CA GLY A 86 -1.86 -4.66 15.76
C GLY A 86 -1.13 -5.13 14.51
N LEU A 87 -0.62 -4.17 13.72
CA LEU A 87 0.51 -4.46 12.84
C LEU A 87 1.70 -4.85 13.73
N GLN A 88 2.57 -5.69 13.17
CA GLN A 88 3.72 -6.21 13.91
C GLN A 88 4.98 -5.39 13.59
N ASN A 89 5.80 -5.12 14.61
CA ASN A 89 6.98 -4.24 14.52
C ASN A 89 8.26 -5.10 14.42
N GLY A 90 8.20 -6.22 13.71
CA GLY A 90 9.33 -7.13 13.51
C GLY A 90 10.28 -6.64 12.43
N SER A 91 11.58 -6.92 12.62
CA SER A 91 12.63 -6.67 11.64
C SER A 91 13.09 -7.99 10.99
N PRO A 92 12.56 -8.37 9.80
CA PRO A 92 11.51 -7.70 9.04
C PRO A 92 10.10 -8.26 9.31
N ASP A 93 9.09 -7.46 9.00
CA ASP A 93 7.69 -7.82 8.79
C ASP A 93 7.21 -7.13 7.50
N GLY A 94 6.01 -7.47 7.02
CA GLY A 94 5.55 -6.93 5.74
C GLY A 94 4.08 -7.15 5.43
N LEU A 95 3.71 -6.74 4.22
CA LEU A 95 2.34 -6.79 3.73
C LEU A 95 2.30 -7.02 2.22
N ALA A 96 1.29 -7.74 1.77
CA ALA A 96 1.01 -7.97 0.36
C ALA A 96 -0.34 -7.35 -0.02
N LEU A 97 -0.34 -6.49 -1.04
CA LEU A 97 -1.58 -6.05 -1.69
C LEU A 97 -2.03 -7.14 -2.66
N VAL A 98 -3.24 -7.65 -2.50
CA VAL A 98 -3.76 -8.81 -3.24
C VAL A 98 -5.05 -8.44 -3.97
N SER A 99 -5.14 -8.84 -5.22
CA SER A 99 -6.31 -8.62 -6.08
C SER A 99 -7.44 -9.61 -5.78
N PRO A 100 -8.67 -9.37 -6.26
CA PRO A 100 -9.79 -10.29 -6.11
C PRO A 100 -9.56 -11.67 -6.74
N SER A 101 -8.63 -11.79 -7.70
CA SER A 101 -8.25 -13.08 -8.30
C SER A 101 -7.21 -13.84 -7.46
N GLY A 102 -6.76 -13.28 -6.34
CA GLY A 102 -5.70 -13.83 -5.50
C GLY A 102 -4.28 -13.52 -5.98
N ALA A 103 -4.12 -12.66 -7.00
CA ALA A 103 -2.80 -12.26 -7.48
C ALA A 103 -2.18 -11.19 -6.59
N VAL A 104 -0.89 -11.31 -6.30
CA VAL A 104 -0.12 -10.30 -5.56
C VAL A 104 0.20 -9.13 -6.49
N VAL A 105 -0.21 -7.93 -6.08
CA VAL A 105 0.02 -6.66 -6.77
C VAL A 105 1.35 -6.06 -6.31
N GLU A 106 1.56 -5.96 -4.99
CA GLU A 106 2.82 -5.58 -4.36
C GLU A 106 3.07 -6.49 -3.15
N PHE A 107 4.33 -6.82 -2.88
CA PHE A 107 4.73 -7.45 -1.63
C PHE A 107 5.89 -6.66 -1.03
N LEU A 108 5.59 -5.91 0.02
CA LEU A 108 6.50 -4.97 0.65
C LEU A 108 6.86 -5.46 2.06
N SER A 109 8.04 -5.10 2.51
CA SER A 109 8.48 -5.28 3.89
C SER A 109 9.16 -4.03 4.41
N TYR A 110 9.27 -3.94 5.72
CA TYR A 110 10.03 -2.90 6.41
C TYR A 110 11.11 -3.53 7.27
N GLU A 111 12.19 -2.79 7.47
CA GLU A 111 13.37 -3.21 8.27
C GLU A 111 14.05 -4.49 7.77
N GLY A 112 14.03 -4.71 6.45
CA GLY A 112 14.64 -5.85 5.79
C GLY A 112 13.69 -6.56 4.83
N SER A 113 14.14 -7.68 4.26
CA SER A 113 13.35 -8.51 3.33
C SER A 113 13.27 -9.96 3.80
N PHE A 114 12.19 -10.63 3.42
CA PHE A 114 11.98 -12.05 3.71
C PHE A 114 11.19 -12.72 2.58
N THR A 115 11.21 -14.05 2.55
CA THR A 115 10.40 -14.83 1.61
C THR A 115 9.17 -15.37 2.33
N ALA A 116 7.98 -15.14 1.77
CA ALA A 116 6.77 -15.69 2.31
C ALA A 116 6.73 -17.22 2.11
N THR A 117 6.36 -17.94 3.17
CA THR A 117 6.28 -19.40 3.20
C THR A 117 4.84 -19.91 3.04
N ALA A 118 3.85 -19.02 3.16
CA ALA A 118 2.43 -19.32 3.04
C ALA A 118 1.61 -18.12 2.53
N GLY A 119 0.31 -18.33 2.31
CA GLY A 119 -0.61 -17.28 1.84
C GLY A 119 -0.40 -16.86 0.38
N PRO A 120 -1.04 -15.77 -0.07
CA PRO A 120 -1.00 -15.35 -1.48
C PRO A 120 0.39 -15.02 -2.01
N ALA A 121 1.31 -14.55 -1.15
CA ALA A 121 2.68 -14.26 -1.52
C ALA A 121 3.64 -15.46 -1.39
N GLN A 122 3.14 -16.69 -1.16
CA GLN A 122 3.99 -17.87 -0.98
C GLN A 122 5.04 -18.01 -2.09
N GLY A 123 6.31 -18.11 -1.70
CA GLY A 123 7.46 -18.24 -2.59
C GLY A 123 7.97 -16.92 -3.17
N LEU A 124 7.29 -15.79 -2.94
CA LEU A 124 7.76 -14.46 -3.30
C LEU A 124 8.66 -13.89 -2.19
N THR A 125 9.70 -13.17 -2.58
CA THR A 125 10.52 -12.36 -1.67
C THR A 125 9.96 -10.94 -1.64
N SER A 126 9.79 -10.40 -0.44
CA SER A 126 9.30 -9.03 -0.23
C SER A 126 10.33 -8.00 -0.70
N GLN A 127 9.85 -6.85 -1.15
CA GLN A 127 10.68 -5.68 -1.40
C GLN A 127 10.73 -4.82 -0.13
N ASP A 128 11.93 -4.66 0.42
CA ASP A 128 12.16 -3.72 1.53
C ASP A 128 11.90 -2.28 1.06
N ILE A 129 11.09 -1.54 1.80
CA ILE A 129 10.78 -0.13 1.52
C ILE A 129 11.96 0.80 1.83
N GLY A 130 12.94 0.34 2.62
CA GLY A 130 14.20 1.05 2.88
C GLY A 130 14.09 2.25 3.84
N VAL A 131 12.92 2.46 4.44
CA VAL A 131 12.66 3.39 5.53
C VAL A 131 11.92 2.64 6.65
N SER A 132 12.02 3.12 7.87
CA SER A 132 11.42 2.46 9.03
C SER A 132 10.87 3.45 10.04
N GLU A 133 9.92 2.97 10.82
CA GLU A 133 9.49 3.58 12.07
C GLU A 133 10.24 2.90 13.21
N ALA A 134 10.43 3.63 14.30
CA ALA A 134 11.04 3.11 15.51
C ALA A 134 10.13 3.41 16.71
N THR A 135 10.47 2.84 17.86
CA THR A 135 9.76 3.04 19.14
C THR A 135 9.76 4.48 19.68
N GLY A 136 10.19 5.46 18.88
CA GLY A 136 10.12 6.89 19.17
C GLY A 136 9.42 7.70 18.06
N THR A 137 8.80 7.01 17.09
CA THR A 137 8.01 7.65 16.03
C THR A 137 6.82 8.38 16.65
N PRO A 138 6.71 9.71 16.49
CA PRO A 138 5.60 10.45 17.06
C PRO A 138 4.25 9.94 16.56
N VAL A 139 3.24 9.95 17.43
CA VAL A 139 1.85 9.71 17.02
C VAL A 139 1.48 10.71 15.92
N GLY A 140 0.92 10.18 14.83
CA GLY A 140 0.55 10.94 13.66
C GLY A 140 1.69 11.15 12.63
N ALA A 141 2.81 10.45 12.78
CA ALA A 141 3.75 10.25 11.69
C ALA A 141 3.43 8.96 10.92
N SER A 142 3.97 8.83 9.70
CA SER A 142 3.85 7.65 8.85
C SER A 142 5.00 7.59 7.85
N LEU A 143 5.23 6.42 7.25
CA LEU A 143 6.06 6.23 6.07
C LEU A 143 5.22 6.47 4.82
N GLN A 144 5.74 7.23 3.86
CA GLN A 144 4.99 7.75 2.72
C GLN A 144 5.78 7.62 1.42
N ARG A 145 5.08 7.34 0.31
CA ARG A 145 5.64 7.53 -1.03
C ARG A 145 5.63 9.00 -1.44
N ILE A 146 6.76 9.51 -1.89
CA ILE A 146 6.94 10.89 -2.39
C ILE A 146 7.46 10.88 -3.82
N GLY A 147 7.35 12.00 -4.54
CA GLY A 147 7.80 12.12 -5.92
C GLY A 147 6.69 12.58 -6.86
N THR A 148 6.89 12.39 -8.17
CA THR A 148 5.95 12.85 -9.19
C THR A 148 5.76 11.79 -10.26
N GLY A 149 4.52 11.39 -10.51
CA GLY A 149 4.18 10.42 -11.55
C GLY A 149 2.80 9.82 -11.39
N SER A 150 2.57 8.64 -11.94
CA SER A 150 1.25 8.03 -12.03
C SER A 150 1.22 6.56 -11.59
N THR A 151 2.39 5.99 -11.29
CA THR A 151 2.57 4.59 -10.90
C THR A 151 3.46 4.46 -9.69
N ALA A 152 3.41 3.32 -9.01
CA ALA A 152 4.20 3.06 -7.81
C ALA A 152 5.69 3.34 -8.03
N ALA A 153 6.22 2.93 -9.19
CA ALA A 153 7.63 3.04 -9.55
C ALA A 153 8.12 4.48 -9.74
N ASP A 154 7.21 5.45 -9.93
CA ASP A 154 7.57 6.87 -10.07
C ASP A 154 7.82 7.54 -8.70
N PHE A 155 7.49 6.84 -7.61
CA PHE A 155 7.61 7.34 -6.25
C PHE A 155 8.64 6.55 -5.43
N THR A 156 9.22 7.23 -4.45
CA THR A 156 10.16 6.64 -3.49
C THR A 156 9.61 6.74 -2.09
N TRP A 157 9.83 5.72 -1.28
CA TRP A 157 9.50 5.75 0.15
C TRP A 157 10.34 6.78 0.91
N SER A 158 9.71 7.47 1.84
CA SER A 158 10.30 8.48 2.72
C SER A 158 9.56 8.51 4.05
N GLY A 159 10.13 9.17 5.05
CA GLY A 159 9.57 9.30 6.40
C GLY A 159 10.43 8.65 7.49
N PRO A 160 9.94 8.64 8.74
CA PRO A 160 8.58 9.06 9.15
C PRO A 160 8.32 10.56 8.96
N ALA A 161 7.13 10.93 8.51
CA ALA A 161 6.68 12.32 8.32
C ALA A 161 5.20 12.47 8.74
N PRO A 162 4.67 13.69 8.99
CA PRO A 162 3.26 13.88 9.32
C PRO A 162 2.35 13.14 8.32
N HIS A 163 1.46 12.32 8.86
CA HIS A 163 0.58 11.45 8.07
C HIS A 163 -0.31 12.27 7.13
N SER A 164 -0.74 11.66 6.03
CA SER A 164 -1.66 12.27 5.08
C SER A 164 -2.90 11.42 4.79
N ARG A 165 -3.08 10.31 5.53
CA ARG A 165 -4.26 9.43 5.61
C ARG A 165 -5.54 9.97 4.94
N GLY A 166 -5.93 9.31 3.84
CA GLY A 166 -7.08 9.65 3.01
C GLY A 166 -6.84 10.83 2.07
N GLY A 167 -5.61 11.34 1.98
CA GLY A 167 -5.17 12.45 1.15
C GLY A 167 -3.95 12.07 0.31
N ILE A 168 -3.41 13.04 -0.43
CA ILE A 168 -2.16 12.88 -1.17
C ILE A 168 -1.00 13.19 -0.22
N ASN A 169 0.05 12.36 -0.25
CA ASN A 169 1.25 12.58 0.56
C ASN A 169 1.86 13.97 0.28
N VAL A 170 2.40 14.61 1.31
CA VAL A 170 2.80 16.04 1.29
C VAL A 170 3.76 16.39 0.14
N ALA A 171 4.67 15.49 -0.22
CA ALA A 171 5.64 15.67 -1.29
C ALA A 171 5.37 14.75 -2.51
N GLN A 172 4.11 14.34 -2.68
CA GLN A 172 3.66 13.53 -3.80
C GLN A 172 2.81 14.35 -4.77
N VAL A 173 3.04 14.14 -6.06
CA VAL A 173 2.31 14.81 -7.14
C VAL A 173 1.86 13.77 -8.16
N PHE A 174 0.56 13.59 -8.29
CA PHE A 174 -0.04 12.74 -9.32
C PHE A 174 -0.07 13.43 -10.69
N GLN A 175 0.25 12.67 -11.75
CA GLN A 175 0.27 13.11 -13.16
C GLN A 175 -0.66 12.31 -14.06
#